data_AF-A0A945YE33-F1
#
_entry.id   AF-A0A945YE33-F1
#
_cell.length_a   1.000
_cell.length_b   1.000
_cell.length_c   1.000
_cell.angle_alpha   90.00
_cell.angle_beta   90.00
_cell.angle_gamma   90.00
#
_symmetry.space_group_name_H-M   'P 1'
#
loop_
_entity.id
_entity.type
_entity.pdbx_description
1 polymer ?
#
loop_
_entity_poly.entity_id
_entity_poly.type
_entity_poly.pdbx_seq_one_letter_code
_entity_poly.pdbx_strand_id
1 'polypeptide(L)'
;MPLEDWLQAPATGPEPTLARLSVMKPAYDGSGRIFLADLRGQMYAIDGDDMTDYANLTDVFPDFVDAPERGSGFHAFAFHPDFSSNGKFYTVHTEPGSSGVADFGPLLELESTLQSVVTEWTANDSSLQVFSGTQREVLRIEYPIAFHNIQEVAFNHHVGRGHEDYGMLYVCVGDGAAVNLNPVLGHRLDSVYSTLLRIDPLGSDSENGQYGVPDSNPFVNDNSGDTLGEIYAWGFRNPHRICWDPANPDRMFLADIGQSQIEEINLVIKGGDYGWSEREGTFLLDAESDDTVVYPLPPNDTDFDYLYPVAQYDHDDGMAITGGFVYRGLQQLIGLLKLVHLDG
;
A
#
# COMPACT_ATOMS: atom_id res chain seq x y z
N MET A 1 0.43 -28.42 14.94
CA MET A 1 -0.47 -27.92 16.00
C MET A 1 -1.75 -27.46 15.33
N PRO A 2 -2.93 -27.70 15.91
CA PRO A 2 -4.16 -27.08 15.42
C PRO A 2 -4.05 -25.55 15.54
N LEU A 3 -4.76 -24.82 14.69
CA LEU A 3 -4.97 -23.38 14.88
C LEU A 3 -5.77 -23.19 16.17
N GLU A 4 -5.38 -22.22 16.98
CA GLU A 4 -6.07 -21.84 18.22
C GLU A 4 -6.44 -20.36 18.16
N ASP A 5 -7.60 -20.02 18.73
CA ASP A 5 -7.99 -18.62 18.92
C ASP A 5 -7.03 -17.99 19.92
N TRP A 6 -6.49 -16.82 19.58
CA TRP A 6 -5.53 -16.11 20.43
C TRP A 6 -6.18 -14.92 21.16
N LEU A 7 -6.55 -13.87 20.41
CA LEU A 7 -7.16 -12.64 20.96
C LEU A 7 -8.34 -12.19 20.09
N GLN A 8 -9.29 -11.47 20.71
CA GLN A 8 -10.46 -10.90 20.03
C GLN A 8 -10.50 -9.39 20.22
N ALA A 9 -10.37 -8.64 19.13
CA ALA A 9 -10.53 -7.18 19.13
C ALA A 9 -11.97 -6.78 19.54
N PRO A 10 -12.13 -5.70 20.33
CA PRO A 10 -13.44 -5.13 20.65
C PRO A 10 -14.24 -4.77 19.39
N ALA A 11 -15.57 -4.82 19.49
CA ALA A 11 -16.43 -4.32 18.42
C ALA A 11 -16.31 -2.78 18.30
N THR A 12 -16.18 -2.27 17.07
CA THR A 12 -15.98 -0.84 16.79
C THR A 12 -17.15 -0.19 16.02
N GLY A 13 -18.23 -0.92 15.71
CA GLY A 13 -19.40 -0.41 14.98
C GLY A 13 -20.73 -0.46 15.75
N PRO A 14 -21.81 0.15 15.22
CA PRO A 14 -23.14 0.14 15.83
C PRO A 14 -23.78 -1.25 15.70
N GLU A 15 -24.23 -1.84 16.82
CA GLU A 15 -24.58 -3.27 16.99
C GLU A 15 -23.33 -4.18 16.90
N PRO A 16 -23.30 -5.44 17.37
CA PRO A 16 -22.04 -6.20 17.51
C PRO A 16 -21.51 -6.63 16.13
N THR A 17 -21.03 -5.66 15.36
CA THR A 17 -20.20 -5.83 14.18
C THR A 17 -18.77 -5.92 14.69
N LEU A 18 -18.13 -7.04 14.38
CA LEU A 18 -16.73 -7.26 14.71
C LEU A 18 -15.87 -6.10 14.16
N ALA A 19 -14.71 -5.91 14.79
CA ALA A 19 -13.68 -5.01 14.29
C ALA A 19 -13.39 -5.27 12.81
N ARG A 20 -13.15 -4.21 12.03
CA ARG A 20 -12.76 -4.33 10.61
C ARG A 20 -11.24 -4.37 10.52
N LEU A 21 -10.66 -5.46 11.03
CA LEU A 21 -9.20 -5.61 11.08
C LEU A 21 -8.61 -5.57 9.67
N SER A 22 -7.75 -4.58 9.41
CA SER A 22 -7.20 -4.31 8.08
C SER A 22 -5.76 -4.81 7.93
N VAL A 23 -4.93 -4.61 8.96
CA VAL A 23 -3.52 -5.00 8.92
C VAL A 23 -2.95 -5.23 10.33
N MET A 24 -2.03 -6.19 10.42
CA MET A 24 -1.28 -6.52 11.63
C MET A 24 0.22 -6.53 11.31
N LYS A 25 1.04 -5.81 12.09
CA LYS A 25 2.50 -5.72 11.88
C LYS A 25 3.24 -5.70 13.22
N PRO A 26 4.42 -6.33 13.33
CA PRO A 26 5.26 -6.17 14.50
C PRO A 26 5.83 -4.73 14.56
N ALA A 27 6.30 -4.34 15.74
CA ALA A 27 6.98 -3.05 15.95
C ALA A 27 8.37 -2.96 15.30
N TYR A 28 8.95 -4.11 14.93
CA TYR A 28 10.32 -4.27 14.41
C TYR A 28 11.43 -3.69 15.32
N ASP A 29 11.16 -3.56 16.63
CA ASP A 29 12.07 -2.99 17.63
C ASP A 29 12.70 -4.04 18.57
N GLY A 30 12.43 -5.33 18.32
CA GLY A 30 12.88 -6.44 19.15
C GLY A 30 12.06 -6.69 20.43
N SER A 31 11.02 -5.88 20.70
CA SER A 31 10.14 -6.07 21.86
C SER A 31 9.22 -7.28 21.73
N GLY A 32 8.95 -7.72 20.50
CA GLY A 32 7.94 -8.75 20.21
C GLY A 32 6.51 -8.21 20.16
N ARG A 33 6.30 -6.91 20.39
CA ARG A 33 4.98 -6.28 20.27
C ARG A 33 4.46 -6.32 18.84
N ILE A 34 3.16 -6.55 18.75
CA ILE A 34 2.40 -6.55 17.50
C ILE A 34 1.39 -5.42 17.58
N PHE A 35 1.15 -4.77 16.44
CA PHE A 35 0.15 -3.73 16.31
C PHE A 35 -0.90 -4.14 15.30
N LEU A 36 -2.13 -3.74 15.55
CA LEU A 36 -3.30 -4.14 14.77
C LEU A 36 -4.13 -2.90 14.46
N ALA A 37 -4.45 -2.70 13.19
CA ALA A 37 -5.34 -1.64 12.75
C ALA A 37 -6.76 -2.17 12.53
N ASP A 38 -7.75 -1.43 13.02
CA ASP A 38 -9.13 -1.51 12.59
C ASP A 38 -9.39 -0.36 11.62
N LEU A 39 -9.98 -0.68 10.47
CA LEU A 39 -10.42 0.26 9.44
C LEU A 39 -11.22 1.44 10.02
N ARG A 40 -11.91 1.27 11.16
CA ARG A 40 -12.68 2.34 11.81
C ARG A 40 -11.85 3.35 12.62
N GLY A 41 -10.52 3.26 12.57
CA GLY A 41 -9.61 4.26 13.14
C GLY A 41 -8.86 3.78 14.38
N GLN A 42 -9.24 2.65 14.98
CA GLN A 42 -8.57 2.13 16.16
C GLN A 42 -7.27 1.42 15.80
N MET A 43 -6.19 1.76 16.49
CA MET A 43 -4.92 1.02 16.50
C MET A 43 -4.74 0.37 17.87
N TYR A 44 -4.46 -0.92 17.90
CA TYR A 44 -4.17 -1.68 19.11
C TYR A 44 -2.69 -2.02 19.19
N ALA A 45 -2.13 -2.01 20.39
CA ALA A 45 -0.85 -2.64 20.72
C ALA A 45 -1.13 -3.99 21.41
N ILE A 46 -0.33 -5.00 21.08
CA ILE A 46 -0.42 -6.35 21.62
C ILE A 46 0.95 -6.76 22.14
N ASP A 47 1.03 -7.16 23.40
CA ASP A 47 2.22 -7.66 24.07
C ASP A 47 1.89 -8.95 24.84
N GLY A 48 2.31 -10.10 24.32
CA GLY A 48 1.80 -11.39 24.79
C GLY A 48 0.29 -11.48 24.62
N ASP A 49 -0.45 -11.72 25.70
CA ASP A 49 -1.92 -11.82 25.67
C ASP A 49 -2.63 -10.51 26.05
N ASP A 50 -1.87 -9.43 26.26
CA ASP A 50 -2.42 -8.12 26.59
C ASP A 50 -2.61 -7.30 25.32
N MET A 51 -3.84 -6.84 25.08
CA MET A 51 -4.19 -5.94 23.98
C MET A 51 -4.73 -4.63 24.53
N THR A 52 -4.13 -3.52 24.10
CA THR A 52 -4.49 -2.16 24.56
C THR A 52 -4.77 -1.24 23.39
N ASP A 53 -5.62 -0.24 23.63
CA ASP A 53 -5.85 0.85 22.69
C ASP A 53 -4.58 1.71 22.63
N TYR A 54 -3.86 1.64 21.50
CA TYR A 54 -2.62 2.41 21.31
C TYR A 54 -2.92 3.83 20.87
N ALA A 55 -3.67 3.98 19.78
CA ALA A 55 -4.09 5.28 19.22
C ALA A 55 -5.44 5.13 18.52
N ASN A 56 -6.21 6.20 18.43
CA ASN A 56 -7.44 6.23 17.66
C ASN A 56 -7.44 7.44 16.72
N LEU A 57 -7.50 7.18 15.42
CA LEU A 57 -7.46 8.22 14.39
C LEU A 57 -8.70 9.13 14.45
N THR A 58 -9.86 8.62 14.89
CA THR A 58 -11.07 9.46 15.03
C THR A 58 -10.95 10.53 16.11
N ASP A 59 -10.05 10.33 17.08
CA ASP A 59 -9.81 11.30 18.15
C ASP A 59 -8.89 12.44 17.70
N VAL A 60 -8.19 12.26 16.57
CA VAL A 60 -7.15 13.18 16.07
C VAL A 60 -7.60 13.88 14.79
N PHE A 61 -8.30 13.18 13.88
CA PHE A 61 -8.73 13.71 12.60
C PHE A 61 -10.24 13.89 12.57
N PRO A 62 -10.75 15.13 12.69
CA PRO A 62 -12.18 15.39 12.69
C PRO A 62 -12.85 15.05 11.35
N ASP A 63 -12.08 15.01 10.26
CA ASP A 63 -12.54 14.69 8.92
C ASP A 63 -12.34 13.21 8.55
N PHE A 64 -11.94 12.34 9.50
CA PHE A 64 -11.81 10.90 9.25
C PHE A 64 -13.14 10.29 8.78
N VAL A 65 -13.09 9.47 7.73
CA VAL A 65 -14.25 8.70 7.23
C VAL A 65 -13.88 7.24 6.97
N ASP A 66 -14.76 6.31 7.34
CA ASP A 66 -14.66 4.87 7.09
C ASP A 66 -15.77 4.34 6.14
N ALA A 67 -16.33 5.27 5.35
CA ALA A 67 -17.41 5.11 4.38
C ALA A 67 -17.23 6.19 3.26
N PRO A 68 -17.85 6.08 2.07
CA PRO A 68 -19.00 5.23 1.73
C PRO A 68 -18.65 3.76 1.50
N GLU A 69 -17.41 3.47 1.12
CA GLU A 69 -16.99 2.14 0.71
C GLU A 69 -16.25 1.39 1.81
N ARG A 70 -16.22 0.06 1.70
CA ARG A 70 -15.50 -0.79 2.67
C ARG A 70 -13.97 -0.67 2.57
N GLY A 71 -13.48 -0.01 1.53
CA GLY A 71 -12.10 0.42 1.37
C GLY A 71 -11.92 1.89 1.74
N SER A 72 -12.60 2.40 2.76
CA SER A 72 -12.32 3.72 3.34
C SER A 72 -12.06 3.56 4.84
N GLY A 73 -11.19 4.37 5.42
CA GLY A 73 -10.88 4.39 6.85
C GLY A 73 -9.38 4.32 7.11
N PHE A 74 -8.97 3.59 8.14
CA PHE A 74 -7.57 3.36 8.51
C PHE A 74 -7.01 2.12 7.81
N HIS A 75 -6.30 2.35 6.71
CA HIS A 75 -5.89 1.29 5.78
C HIS A 75 -4.62 0.55 6.21
N ALA A 76 -3.60 1.33 6.54
CA ALA A 76 -2.26 0.83 6.71
C ALA A 76 -1.46 1.68 7.69
N PHE A 77 -0.46 1.06 8.31
CA PHE A 77 0.55 1.76 9.07
C PHE A 77 1.93 1.11 8.87
N ALA A 78 2.99 1.86 9.17
CA ALA A 78 4.36 1.35 9.12
C ALA A 78 5.21 2.00 10.22
N PHE A 79 6.00 1.21 10.93
CA PHE A 79 7.00 1.72 11.86
C PHE A 79 8.29 2.06 11.11
N HIS A 80 8.88 3.22 11.37
CA HIS A 80 10.21 3.52 10.83
C HIS A 80 11.22 2.46 11.31
N PRO A 81 12.24 2.05 10.53
CA PRO A 81 13.25 1.08 10.97
C PRO A 81 13.98 1.48 12.26
N ASP A 82 14.03 2.79 12.54
CA ASP A 82 14.58 3.37 13.78
C ASP A 82 13.53 3.71 14.85
N PHE A 83 12.30 3.17 14.79
CA PHE A 83 11.17 3.50 15.69
C PHE A 83 11.54 3.45 17.18
N SER A 84 12.37 2.49 17.59
CA SER A 84 12.84 2.38 18.98
C SER A 84 13.64 3.59 19.47
N SER A 85 14.20 4.39 18.54
CA SER A 85 15.06 5.53 18.83
C SER A 85 14.47 6.87 18.41
N ASN A 86 13.65 6.91 17.35
CA ASN A 86 13.06 8.15 16.85
C ASN A 86 11.56 8.28 17.13
N GLY A 87 10.89 7.21 17.59
CA GLY A 87 9.46 7.20 17.87
C GLY A 87 8.57 7.34 16.63
N LYS A 88 9.12 7.24 15.41
CA LYS A 88 8.39 7.53 14.17
C LYS A 88 7.64 6.34 13.61
N PHE A 89 6.37 6.55 13.30
CA PHE A 89 5.54 5.64 12.53
C PHE A 89 4.60 6.42 11.62
N TYR A 90 4.02 5.75 10.64
CA TYR A 90 3.23 6.37 9.59
C TYR A 90 1.90 5.66 9.48
N THR A 91 0.83 6.39 9.23
CA THR A 91 -0.52 5.84 9.01
C THR A 91 -1.09 6.39 7.71
N VAL A 92 -2.02 5.63 7.13
CA VAL A 92 -2.85 6.06 6.01
C VAL A 92 -4.30 6.04 6.43
N HIS A 93 -4.98 7.16 6.30
CA HIS A 93 -6.42 7.23 6.48
C HIS A 93 -7.13 7.98 5.36
N THR A 94 -8.46 7.89 5.34
CA THR A 94 -9.28 8.63 4.37
C THR A 94 -10.08 9.75 4.99
N GLU A 95 -10.24 10.81 4.22
CA GLU A 95 -11.04 12.00 4.52
C GLU A 95 -11.90 12.37 3.30
N PRO A 96 -12.99 13.17 3.45
CA PRO A 96 -13.78 13.65 2.32
C PRO A 96 -12.96 14.40 1.28
N GLY A 97 -13.39 14.38 0.01
CA GLY A 97 -12.73 15.10 -1.08
C GLY A 97 -12.44 16.59 -0.85
N SER A 98 -13.14 17.22 0.08
CA SER A 98 -13.03 18.64 0.42
C SER A 98 -12.29 18.93 1.75
N SER A 99 -11.65 17.95 2.39
CA SER A 99 -11.04 18.11 3.72
C SER A 99 -9.73 18.91 3.71
N GLY A 100 -9.01 18.93 2.59
CA GLY A 100 -7.72 19.62 2.48
C GLY A 100 -7.29 19.88 1.05
N VAL A 101 -6.18 20.61 0.90
CA VAL A 101 -5.51 20.79 -0.41
C VAL A 101 -4.62 19.57 -0.64
N ALA A 102 -4.92 18.76 -1.64
CA ALA A 102 -4.11 17.60 -1.98
C ALA A 102 -2.81 18.00 -2.68
N ASP A 103 -1.75 17.22 -2.44
CA ASP A 103 -0.48 17.36 -3.15
C ASP A 103 -0.58 16.75 -4.55
N PHE A 104 -1.35 15.67 -4.69
CA PHE A 104 -1.60 15.01 -5.97
C PHE A 104 -3.10 14.76 -6.18
N GLY A 105 -3.53 14.86 -7.44
CA GLY A 105 -4.89 14.62 -7.87
C GLY A 105 -4.97 14.19 -9.33
N PRO A 106 -6.18 13.97 -9.86
CA PRO A 106 -6.36 13.60 -11.25
C PRO A 106 -5.93 14.77 -12.16
N LEU A 107 -5.25 14.46 -13.27
CA LEU A 107 -4.86 15.48 -14.27
C LEU A 107 -6.06 16.05 -15.05
N LEU A 108 -7.23 15.44 -14.90
CA LEU A 108 -8.49 15.95 -15.42
C LEU A 108 -9.20 16.73 -14.30
N GLU A 109 -9.91 17.81 -14.67
CA GLU A 109 -10.77 18.57 -13.75
C GLU A 109 -11.98 17.72 -13.32
N LEU A 110 -11.75 16.80 -12.38
CA LEU A 110 -12.75 15.93 -11.78
C LEU A 110 -12.95 16.34 -10.32
N GLU A 111 -14.19 16.37 -9.87
CA GLU A 111 -14.48 16.61 -8.46
C GLU A 111 -13.96 15.44 -7.61
N SER A 112 -13.15 15.77 -6.61
CA SER A 112 -12.70 14.80 -5.62
C SER A 112 -13.85 14.37 -4.71
N THR A 113 -13.98 13.06 -4.49
CA THR A 113 -14.94 12.48 -3.54
C THR A 113 -14.29 12.00 -2.25
N LEU A 114 -12.99 11.66 -2.30
CA LEU A 114 -12.23 11.12 -1.19
C LEU A 114 -10.77 11.56 -1.28
N GLN A 115 -10.11 11.71 -0.14
CA GLN A 115 -8.67 11.92 -0.04
C GLN A 115 -8.05 10.82 0.81
N SER A 116 -6.86 10.35 0.46
CA SER A 116 -5.98 9.60 1.36
C SER A 116 -4.92 10.51 1.94
N VAL A 117 -4.65 10.35 3.23
CA VAL A 117 -3.71 11.16 3.99
C VAL A 117 -2.66 10.24 4.61
N VAL A 118 -1.40 10.47 4.25
CA VAL A 118 -0.24 9.84 4.88
C VAL A 118 0.22 10.74 6.02
N THR A 119 0.15 10.25 7.24
CA THR A 119 0.55 11.00 8.45
C THR A 119 1.79 10.38 9.08
N GLU A 120 2.79 11.19 9.41
CA GLU A 120 3.89 10.83 10.30
C GLU A 120 3.49 11.14 11.75
N TRP A 121 3.71 10.17 12.63
CA TRP A 121 3.56 10.31 14.07
C TRP A 121 4.92 10.21 14.74
N THR A 122 5.11 10.93 15.83
CA THR A 122 6.32 10.84 16.67
C THR A 122 5.91 10.58 18.10
N ALA A 123 6.10 9.35 18.58
CA ALA A 123 5.87 8.96 19.96
C ALA A 123 6.91 9.59 20.89
N ASN A 124 6.46 10.12 22.03
CA ASN A 124 7.34 10.63 23.09
C ASN A 124 8.17 9.51 23.72
N ASP A 125 7.57 8.31 23.83
CA ASP A 125 8.21 7.09 24.32
C ASP A 125 7.64 5.91 23.53
N SER A 126 8.46 5.32 22.65
CA SER A 126 8.06 4.22 21.78
C SER A 126 7.89 2.90 22.52
N SER A 127 8.34 2.78 23.77
CA SER A 127 8.21 1.55 24.58
C SER A 127 6.82 1.38 25.21
N LEU A 128 6.01 2.44 25.24
CA LEU A 128 4.68 2.42 25.83
C LEU A 128 3.65 1.75 24.90
N GLN A 129 2.62 1.14 25.49
CA GLN A 129 1.49 0.55 24.76
C GLN A 129 0.29 1.51 24.58
N VAL A 130 0.45 2.78 24.99
CA VAL A 130 -0.51 3.86 24.73
C VAL A 130 0.27 5.02 24.12
N PHE A 131 -0.21 5.50 22.96
CA PHE A 131 0.43 6.58 22.24
C PHE A 131 0.32 7.90 23.00
N SER A 132 1.45 8.61 23.07
CA SER A 132 1.48 10.03 23.34
C SER A 132 2.58 10.64 22.49
N GLY A 133 2.32 11.78 21.85
CA GLY A 133 3.26 12.30 20.87
C GLY A 133 2.69 13.42 20.03
N THR A 134 3.32 13.65 18.90
CA THR A 134 2.90 14.61 17.88
C THR A 134 2.65 13.90 16.55
N GLN A 135 2.05 14.63 15.61
CA GLN A 135 1.86 14.17 14.25
C GLN A 135 2.08 15.32 13.25
N ARG A 136 2.37 14.97 12.00
CA ARG A 136 2.36 15.89 10.85
C ARG A 136 1.89 15.15 9.59
N GLU A 137 1.21 15.87 8.71
CA GLU A 137 0.90 15.37 7.37
C GLU A 137 2.18 15.28 6.52
N VAL A 138 2.31 14.18 5.77
CA VAL A 138 3.43 13.93 4.85
C VAL A 138 2.97 14.12 3.41
N LEU A 139 1.85 13.51 3.07
CA LEU A 139 1.33 13.50 1.72
C LEU A 139 -0.19 13.34 1.73
N ARG A 140 -0.87 14.03 0.81
CA ARG A 140 -2.30 13.91 0.56
C ARG A 140 -2.58 13.68 -0.92
N ILE A 141 -3.36 12.64 -1.22
CA ILE A 141 -3.78 12.30 -2.58
C ILE A 141 -5.30 12.35 -2.64
N GLU A 142 -5.85 13.09 -3.60
CA GLU A 142 -7.29 13.09 -3.85
C GLU A 142 -7.70 12.11 -4.94
N TYR A 143 -8.95 11.65 -4.88
CA TYR A 143 -9.50 10.65 -5.79
C TYR A 143 -10.88 11.08 -6.29
N PRO A 144 -11.15 10.96 -7.60
CA PRO A 144 -12.46 11.27 -8.15
C PRO A 144 -13.53 10.27 -7.68
N ILE A 145 -13.13 9.03 -7.33
CA ILE A 145 -14.02 7.98 -6.85
C ILE A 145 -13.42 7.35 -5.58
N ALA A 146 -14.28 7.03 -4.61
CA ALA A 146 -13.89 6.44 -3.32
C ALA A 146 -13.49 4.94 -3.38
N PHE A 147 -12.68 4.54 -4.36
CA PHE A 147 -12.13 3.18 -4.52
C PHE A 147 -10.63 3.22 -4.81
N HIS A 148 -9.94 2.10 -4.54
CA HIS A 148 -8.53 1.87 -4.90
C HIS A 148 -7.60 3.05 -4.58
N ASN A 149 -7.77 3.58 -3.38
CA ASN A 149 -6.96 4.67 -2.84
C ASN A 149 -5.58 4.16 -2.37
N ILE A 150 -4.89 4.84 -1.45
CA ILE A 150 -3.64 4.30 -0.90
C ILE A 150 -3.94 3.02 -0.11
N GLN A 151 -3.37 1.89 -0.53
CA GLN A 151 -3.66 0.59 0.07
C GLN A 151 -2.71 0.19 1.19
N GLU A 152 -1.43 0.55 1.05
CA GLU A 152 -0.37 0.08 1.92
C GLU A 152 0.76 1.10 2.03
N VAL A 153 1.35 1.18 3.22
CA VAL A 153 2.65 1.82 3.46
C VAL A 153 3.56 0.85 4.19
N ALA A 154 4.84 0.80 3.80
CA ALA A 154 5.80 -0.08 4.45
C ALA A 154 7.26 0.40 4.31
N PHE A 155 8.10 -0.08 5.23
CA PHE A 155 9.56 0.01 5.13
C PHE A 155 10.16 -1.37 4.95
N ASN A 156 11.30 -1.44 4.28
CA ASN A 156 12.11 -2.65 4.25
C ASN A 156 12.89 -2.81 5.57
N HIS A 157 12.37 -3.65 6.48
CA HIS A 157 13.02 -3.96 7.75
C HIS A 157 14.12 -5.05 7.65
N HIS A 158 14.38 -5.57 6.45
CA HIS A 158 15.39 -6.60 6.22
C HIS A 158 16.74 -6.06 5.73
N VAL A 159 16.85 -4.74 5.54
CA VAL A 159 18.09 -4.03 5.20
C VAL A 159 18.57 -3.15 6.35
N GLY A 160 19.85 -2.81 6.36
CA GLY A 160 20.48 -1.96 7.38
C GLY A 160 20.89 -0.59 6.86
N ARG A 161 21.27 0.30 7.77
CA ARG A 161 21.82 1.64 7.44
C ARG A 161 22.90 1.55 6.37
N GLY A 162 22.78 2.36 5.33
CA GLY A 162 23.69 2.39 4.18
C GLY A 162 23.19 1.60 2.96
N HIS A 163 22.16 0.78 3.12
CA HIS A 163 21.37 0.30 1.98
C HIS A 163 20.50 1.43 1.42
N GLU A 164 20.28 1.48 0.11
CA GLU A 164 19.50 2.58 -0.49
C GLU A 164 18.05 2.60 0.03
N ASP A 165 17.47 1.45 0.34
CA ASP A 165 16.11 1.30 0.86
C ASP A 165 15.96 1.49 2.37
N TYR A 166 17.06 1.65 3.12
CA TYR A 166 16.95 1.82 4.56
C TYR A 166 16.27 3.14 4.91
N GLY A 167 15.15 3.06 5.61
CA GLY A 167 14.39 4.24 6.03
C GLY A 167 13.58 4.90 4.91
N MET A 168 13.48 4.28 3.74
CA MET A 168 12.63 4.77 2.65
C MET A 168 11.21 4.21 2.79
N LEU A 169 10.21 5.09 2.75
CA LEU A 169 8.81 4.73 2.85
C LEU A 169 8.27 4.38 1.45
N TYR A 170 7.77 3.17 1.31
CA TYR A 170 7.05 2.74 0.12
C TYR A 170 5.55 2.96 0.30
N VAL A 171 4.90 3.55 -0.70
CA VAL A 171 3.46 3.90 -0.68
C VAL A 171 2.78 3.29 -1.89
N CYS A 172 1.83 2.39 -1.66
CA CYS A 172 1.11 1.70 -2.72
C CYS A 172 -0.16 2.49 -3.07
N VAL A 173 -0.19 3.11 -4.24
CA VAL A 173 -1.26 4.00 -4.70
C VAL A 173 -2.04 3.30 -5.81
N GLY A 174 -3.30 2.98 -5.56
CA GLY A 174 -4.16 2.41 -6.60
C GLY A 174 -4.62 3.43 -7.63
N ASP A 175 -5.36 2.94 -8.62
CA ASP A 175 -5.84 3.73 -9.74
C ASP A 175 -7.00 4.68 -9.39
N GLY A 176 -7.50 4.67 -8.14
CA GLY A 176 -8.62 5.51 -7.74
C GLY A 176 -9.97 5.16 -8.38
N ALA A 177 -10.08 3.98 -9.02
CA ALA A 177 -11.07 3.67 -10.05
C ALA A 177 -11.14 4.70 -11.19
N ALA A 178 -10.09 5.51 -11.38
CA ALA A 178 -10.03 6.55 -12.39
C ALA A 178 -10.00 5.96 -13.81
N VAL A 179 -9.49 4.73 -13.96
CA VAL A 179 -9.50 3.98 -15.23
C VAL A 179 -10.93 3.75 -15.73
N ASN A 180 -11.90 3.57 -14.83
CA ASN A 180 -13.32 3.44 -15.20
C ASN A 180 -13.93 4.74 -15.75
N LEU A 181 -13.27 5.89 -15.51
CA LEU A 181 -13.65 7.18 -16.09
C LEU A 181 -12.88 7.47 -17.38
N ASN A 182 -11.59 7.16 -17.38
CA ASN A 182 -10.71 7.31 -18.53
C ASN A 182 -9.49 6.37 -18.38
N PRO A 183 -9.37 5.32 -19.22
CA PRO A 183 -8.30 4.34 -19.11
C PRO A 183 -6.89 4.92 -19.15
N VAL A 184 -6.69 6.05 -19.85
CA VAL A 184 -5.39 6.75 -19.91
C VAL A 184 -4.90 7.18 -18.54
N LEU A 185 -5.77 7.35 -17.53
CA LEU A 185 -5.35 7.72 -16.18
C LEU A 185 -4.64 6.59 -15.42
N GLY A 186 -4.79 5.33 -15.86
CA GLY A 186 -4.20 4.17 -15.21
C GLY A 186 -2.73 3.94 -15.54
N HIS A 187 -2.19 4.62 -16.55
CA HIS A 187 -0.90 4.28 -17.14
C HIS A 187 -0.10 5.54 -17.52
N ARG A 188 0.35 6.28 -16.51
CA ARG A 188 1.08 7.54 -16.68
C ARG A 188 2.18 7.72 -15.65
N LEU A 189 3.26 8.38 -16.06
CA LEU A 189 4.39 8.74 -15.20
C LEU A 189 4.33 10.17 -14.66
N ASP A 190 3.40 10.99 -15.13
CA ASP A 190 3.08 12.33 -14.60
C ASP A 190 1.91 12.31 -13.60
N SER A 191 1.58 11.13 -13.07
CA SER A 191 0.53 10.90 -12.07
C SER A 191 0.98 9.85 -11.06
N VAL A 192 0.50 9.98 -9.83
CA VAL A 192 0.75 9.00 -8.75
C VAL A 192 -0.22 7.81 -8.78
N TYR A 193 -1.27 7.84 -9.59
CA TYR A 193 -2.21 6.72 -9.68
C TYR A 193 -1.56 5.51 -10.34
N SER A 194 -1.96 4.31 -9.89
CA SER A 194 -1.41 3.05 -10.39
C SER A 194 0.09 2.88 -10.14
N THR A 195 0.60 3.39 -9.02
CA THR A 195 2.04 3.39 -8.73
C THR A 195 2.41 2.80 -7.37
N LEU A 196 3.66 2.36 -7.30
CA LEU A 196 4.39 2.22 -6.06
C LEU A 196 5.34 3.42 -5.94
N LEU A 197 5.08 4.30 -4.99
CA LEU A 197 5.97 5.42 -4.67
C LEU A 197 7.06 4.98 -3.69
N ARG A 198 8.19 5.67 -3.71
CA ARG A 198 9.29 5.52 -2.74
C ARG A 198 9.80 6.89 -2.35
N ILE A 199 9.60 7.27 -1.08
CA ILE A 199 9.97 8.59 -0.55
C ILE A 199 10.91 8.47 0.65
N ASP A 200 11.73 9.49 0.89
CA ASP A 200 12.43 9.68 2.16
C ASP A 200 11.52 10.49 3.09
N PRO A 201 10.84 9.87 4.06
CA PRO A 201 9.91 10.60 4.91
C PRO A 201 10.61 11.59 5.87
N LEU A 202 11.94 11.53 6.02
CA LEU A 202 12.71 12.47 6.85
C LEU A 202 13.36 13.60 6.03
N GLY A 203 13.30 13.51 4.70
CA GLY A 203 13.73 14.55 3.77
C GLY A 203 12.74 15.71 3.70
N SER A 204 13.04 16.68 2.82
CA SER A 204 12.20 17.88 2.65
C SER A 204 12.35 18.55 1.28
N ASP A 205 12.83 17.83 0.26
CA ASP A 205 13.05 18.35 -1.10
C ASP A 205 11.91 18.02 -2.08
N SER A 206 10.82 17.39 -1.61
CA SER A 206 9.57 17.30 -2.35
C SER A 206 8.94 18.67 -2.62
N GLU A 207 8.01 18.73 -3.57
CA GLU A 207 7.31 19.98 -3.93
C GLU A 207 6.58 20.61 -2.74
N ASN A 208 5.97 19.80 -1.87
CA ASN A 208 5.29 20.26 -0.66
C ASN A 208 6.23 20.49 0.55
N GLY A 209 7.51 20.13 0.40
CA GLY A 209 8.55 20.26 1.43
C GLY A 209 8.35 19.39 2.67
N GLN A 210 7.46 18.39 2.63
CA GLN A 210 7.14 17.52 3.78
C GLN A 210 7.86 16.17 3.75
N TYR A 211 8.51 15.82 2.65
CA TYR A 211 9.32 14.61 2.53
C TYR A 211 10.42 14.86 1.50
N GLY A 212 11.29 13.88 1.30
CA GLY A 212 12.27 13.92 0.24
C GLY A 212 12.08 12.87 -0.83
N VAL A 213 12.62 13.14 -2.01
CA VAL A 213 12.61 12.23 -3.15
C VAL A 213 14.01 11.63 -3.30
N PRO A 214 14.20 10.32 -3.05
CA PRO A 214 15.53 9.75 -3.09
C PRO A 214 16.18 9.88 -4.48
N ASP A 215 17.40 10.40 -4.55
CA ASP A 215 18.19 10.50 -5.80
C ASP A 215 18.34 9.18 -6.55
N SER A 216 18.20 8.07 -5.82
CA SER A 216 18.29 6.73 -6.37
C SER A 216 16.99 6.26 -7.03
N ASN A 217 15.87 6.98 -6.92
CA ASN A 217 14.64 6.61 -7.61
C ASN A 217 14.83 6.60 -9.14
N PRO A 218 14.14 5.70 -9.85
CA PRO A 218 14.39 5.42 -11.27
C PRO A 218 14.13 6.62 -12.18
N PHE A 219 13.21 7.53 -11.80
CA PHE A 219 12.76 8.60 -12.68
C PHE A 219 13.25 10.00 -12.28
N VAL A 220 13.92 10.18 -11.14
CA VAL A 220 14.40 11.51 -10.67
C VAL A 220 15.31 12.21 -11.68
N ASN A 221 16.05 11.44 -12.49
CA ASN A 221 17.04 11.96 -13.44
C ASN A 221 16.74 11.58 -14.90
N ASP A 222 15.49 11.26 -15.23
CA ASP A 222 15.10 10.87 -16.59
C ASP A 222 15.09 12.07 -17.58
N ASN A 223 15.22 13.30 -17.08
CA ASN A 223 15.16 14.57 -17.80
C ASN A 223 13.80 14.84 -18.48
N SER A 224 12.76 14.13 -18.08
CA SER A 224 11.38 14.45 -18.40
C SER A 224 10.91 15.51 -17.40
N GLY A 225 10.42 16.64 -17.90
CA GLY A 225 9.91 17.70 -17.02
C GLY A 225 8.59 17.34 -16.33
N ASP A 226 7.92 16.28 -16.79
CA ASP A 226 6.58 15.91 -16.34
C ASP A 226 6.56 14.61 -15.52
N THR A 227 7.66 13.82 -15.52
CA THR A 227 7.70 12.57 -14.75
C THR A 227 7.85 12.85 -13.25
N LEU A 228 7.05 12.18 -12.42
CA LEU A 228 7.16 12.26 -10.97
C LEU A 228 8.34 11.43 -10.46
N GLY A 229 9.27 12.08 -9.75
CA GLY A 229 10.47 11.44 -9.21
C GLY A 229 10.18 10.46 -8.06
N GLU A 230 9.00 10.57 -7.44
CA GLU A 230 8.51 9.71 -6.37
C GLU A 230 8.26 8.26 -6.83
N ILE A 231 7.99 8.06 -8.12
CA ILE A 231 7.60 6.75 -8.66
C ILE A 231 8.80 5.79 -8.59
N TYR A 232 8.57 4.61 -8.00
CA TYR A 232 9.52 3.50 -7.97
C TYR A 232 9.18 2.41 -8.99
N ALA A 233 7.89 2.13 -9.16
CA ALA A 233 7.33 1.21 -10.16
C ALA A 233 5.88 1.63 -10.43
N TRP A 234 5.30 1.22 -11.56
CA TRP A 234 4.02 1.74 -12.03
C TRP A 234 3.29 0.72 -12.92
N GLY A 235 2.03 0.99 -13.25
CA GLY A 235 1.19 0.07 -14.03
C GLY A 235 0.54 -0.99 -13.16
N PHE A 236 0.15 -0.66 -11.92
CA PHE A 236 -0.64 -1.52 -11.03
C PHE A 236 -2.08 -1.04 -10.96
N ARG A 237 -3.06 -1.92 -10.74
CA ARG A 237 -4.44 -1.49 -10.55
C ARG A 237 -4.71 -1.02 -9.12
N ASN A 238 -4.52 -1.93 -8.19
CA ASN A 238 -4.84 -1.78 -6.79
C ASN A 238 -3.79 -2.52 -5.96
N PRO A 239 -2.56 -1.95 -5.87
CA PRO A 239 -1.40 -2.61 -5.26
C PRO A 239 -1.62 -2.76 -3.75
N HIS A 240 -2.26 -3.86 -3.36
CA HIS A 240 -2.92 -3.99 -2.07
C HIS A 240 -1.95 -4.23 -0.92
N ARG A 241 -0.89 -5.02 -1.13
CA ARG A 241 0.13 -5.31 -0.11
C ARG A 241 1.51 -5.49 -0.75
N ILE A 242 2.55 -5.10 -0.01
CA ILE A 242 3.94 -5.41 -0.34
C ILE A 242 4.62 -6.18 0.79
N CYS A 243 5.57 -7.04 0.43
CA CYS A 243 6.47 -7.69 1.38
C CYS A 243 7.83 -7.94 0.75
N TRP A 244 8.87 -7.96 1.55
CA TRP A 244 10.22 -8.32 1.11
C TRP A 244 10.54 -9.76 1.51
N ASP A 245 11.36 -10.43 0.71
CA ASP A 245 11.90 -11.74 1.05
C ASP A 245 12.97 -11.62 2.14
N PRO A 246 12.78 -12.17 3.35
CA PRO A 246 13.77 -12.07 4.41
C PRO A 246 15.13 -12.70 4.07
N ALA A 247 15.18 -13.64 3.11
CA ALA A 247 16.43 -14.26 2.66
C ALA A 247 17.08 -13.55 1.47
N ASN A 248 16.34 -12.69 0.78
CA ASN A 248 16.84 -11.84 -0.28
C ASN A 248 16.14 -10.47 -0.19
N PRO A 249 16.63 -9.57 0.67
CA PRO A 249 15.91 -8.37 1.07
C PRO A 249 15.73 -7.36 -0.07
N ASP A 250 16.37 -7.55 -1.22
CA ASP A 250 16.19 -6.75 -2.43
C ASP A 250 14.98 -7.21 -3.27
N ARG A 251 14.42 -8.40 -2.99
CA ARG A 251 13.23 -8.91 -3.67
C ARG A 251 11.98 -8.47 -2.92
N MET A 252 11.24 -7.56 -3.52
CA MET A 252 9.92 -7.14 -3.09
C MET A 252 8.86 -7.87 -3.92
N PHE A 253 7.86 -8.44 -3.24
CA PHE A 253 6.65 -8.94 -3.86
C PHE A 253 5.50 -7.99 -3.58
N LEU A 254 4.68 -7.74 -4.59
CA LEU A 254 3.49 -6.91 -4.52
C LEU A 254 2.29 -7.75 -4.92
N ALA A 255 1.25 -7.73 -4.08
CA ALA A 255 -0.04 -8.32 -4.38
C ALA A 255 -0.93 -7.24 -4.99
N ASP A 256 -1.36 -7.44 -6.24
CA ASP A 256 -2.21 -6.50 -6.98
C ASP A 256 -3.58 -7.12 -7.23
N ILE A 257 -4.64 -6.37 -6.93
CA ILE A 257 -6.02 -6.82 -7.13
C ILE A 257 -6.49 -6.36 -8.50
N GLY A 258 -6.80 -7.30 -9.38
CA GLY A 258 -7.26 -7.02 -10.74
C GLY A 258 -8.70 -6.51 -10.82
N GLN A 259 -9.13 -6.21 -12.04
CA GLN A 259 -10.43 -5.58 -12.32
C GLN A 259 -11.56 -6.60 -12.24
N SER A 260 -11.54 -7.58 -13.13
CA SER A 260 -12.66 -8.50 -13.30
C SER A 260 -12.22 -9.95 -13.46
N GLN A 261 -10.95 -10.21 -13.75
CA GLN A 261 -10.51 -11.52 -14.21
C GLN A 261 -9.34 -12.07 -13.41
N ILE A 262 -8.29 -11.30 -13.12
CA ILE A 262 -7.02 -11.86 -12.64
C ILE A 262 -6.50 -11.18 -11.38
N GLU A 263 -6.15 -11.97 -10.38
CA GLU A 263 -5.39 -11.53 -9.21
C GLU A 263 -3.91 -11.83 -9.40
N GLU A 264 -3.04 -10.92 -8.94
CA GLU A 264 -1.60 -10.96 -9.28
C GLU A 264 -0.68 -10.92 -8.06
N ILE A 265 0.42 -11.67 -8.15
CA ILE A 265 1.64 -11.47 -7.37
C ILE A 265 2.76 -11.08 -8.31
N ASN A 266 3.25 -9.85 -8.14
CA ASN A 266 4.31 -9.25 -8.94
C ASN A 266 5.63 -9.25 -8.17
N LEU A 267 6.73 -9.64 -8.83
CA LEU A 267 8.08 -9.40 -8.32
C LEU A 267 8.49 -8.00 -8.75
N VAL A 268 8.56 -7.07 -7.79
CA VAL A 268 8.78 -5.66 -8.08
C VAL A 268 10.23 -5.42 -8.51
N ILE A 269 10.39 -4.93 -9.72
CA ILE A 269 11.61 -4.39 -10.30
C ILE A 269 11.54 -2.86 -10.30
N LYS A 270 12.63 -2.22 -9.87
CA LYS A 270 12.82 -0.76 -9.89
C LYS A 270 12.66 -0.21 -11.32
N GLY A 271 11.77 0.77 -11.49
CA GLY A 271 11.38 1.37 -12.77
C GLY A 271 10.48 0.47 -13.62
N GLY A 272 10.07 -0.69 -13.10
CA GLY A 272 9.25 -1.65 -13.81
C GLY A 272 7.84 -1.13 -14.09
N ASP A 273 7.35 -1.48 -15.26
CA ASP A 273 6.01 -1.24 -15.77
C ASP A 273 5.23 -2.56 -15.76
N TYR A 274 4.08 -2.61 -15.09
CA TYR A 274 3.23 -3.80 -14.94
C TYR A 274 2.00 -3.76 -15.85
N GLY A 275 1.90 -2.75 -16.72
CA GLY A 275 1.00 -2.74 -17.86
C GLY A 275 -0.46 -2.41 -17.56
N TRP A 276 -0.89 -2.24 -16.31
CA TRP A 276 -2.24 -1.70 -16.04
C TRP A 276 -2.35 -0.28 -16.62
N SER A 277 -3.40 0.07 -17.35
CA SER A 277 -4.69 -0.63 -17.59
C SER A 277 -4.79 -1.36 -18.94
N GLU A 278 -3.67 -1.61 -19.60
CA GLU A 278 -3.59 -2.33 -20.88
C GLU A 278 -3.43 -3.85 -20.68
N ARG A 279 -3.04 -4.29 -19.49
CA ARG A 279 -2.88 -5.68 -19.09
C ARG A 279 -3.63 -5.98 -17.80
N GLU A 280 -4.15 -7.19 -17.69
CA GLU A 280 -4.65 -7.78 -16.46
C GLU A 280 -4.08 -9.20 -16.37
N GLY A 281 -3.08 -9.39 -15.52
CA GLY A 281 -2.16 -10.52 -15.54
C GLY A 281 -1.45 -10.68 -16.88
N THR A 282 -1.29 -11.93 -17.32
CA THR A 282 -0.73 -12.25 -18.65
C THR A 282 -1.74 -12.13 -19.80
N PHE A 283 -2.69 -11.21 -19.72
CA PHE A 283 -3.71 -11.01 -20.75
C PHE A 283 -3.84 -9.55 -21.16
N LEU A 284 -4.30 -9.34 -22.40
CA LEU A 284 -4.65 -8.03 -22.90
C LEU A 284 -5.98 -7.60 -22.27
N LEU A 285 -6.01 -6.38 -21.74
CA LEU A 285 -7.23 -5.68 -21.34
C LEU A 285 -7.49 -4.53 -22.32
N ASP A 286 -8.67 -4.51 -22.92
CA ASP A 286 -9.14 -3.39 -23.73
C ASP A 286 -10.11 -2.54 -22.90
N ALA A 287 -9.56 -1.78 -21.95
CA ALA A 287 -10.32 -0.99 -21.00
C ALA A 287 -11.17 0.12 -21.65
N GLU A 288 -10.87 0.51 -22.90
CA GLU A 288 -11.66 1.47 -23.68
C GLU A 288 -12.94 0.82 -24.25
N SER A 289 -12.88 -0.47 -24.59
CA SER A 289 -14.02 -1.21 -25.13
C SER A 289 -14.85 -1.90 -24.05
N ASP A 290 -14.21 -2.70 -23.21
CA ASP A 290 -14.84 -3.49 -22.15
C ASP A 290 -13.78 -3.90 -21.12
N ASP A 291 -13.81 -3.26 -19.95
CA ASP A 291 -12.90 -3.48 -18.83
C ASP A 291 -13.23 -4.75 -18.02
N THR A 292 -14.20 -5.55 -18.47
CA THR A 292 -14.60 -6.79 -17.78
C THR A 292 -14.13 -8.06 -18.48
N VAL A 293 -13.52 -7.95 -19.66
CA VAL A 293 -13.12 -9.08 -20.49
C VAL A 293 -11.64 -8.97 -20.88
N VAL A 294 -10.92 -10.09 -20.73
CA VAL A 294 -9.51 -10.19 -21.14
C VAL A 294 -9.33 -11.05 -22.38
N TYR A 295 -8.27 -10.78 -23.15
CA TYR A 295 -7.96 -11.43 -24.41
C TYR A 295 -6.53 -11.98 -24.43
N PRO A 296 -6.20 -12.94 -25.33
CA PRO A 296 -4.81 -13.32 -25.56
C PRO A 296 -3.94 -12.10 -25.89
N LEU A 297 -2.72 -12.08 -25.37
CA LEU A 297 -1.74 -11.03 -25.65
C LEU A 297 -1.54 -10.84 -27.17
N PRO A 298 -1.38 -9.59 -27.63
CA PRO A 298 -1.19 -9.33 -29.05
C PRO A 298 0.19 -9.84 -29.51
N PRO A 299 0.38 -10.16 -30.81
CA PRO A 299 1.66 -10.67 -31.30
C PRO A 299 2.87 -9.73 -31.10
N ASN A 300 2.63 -8.43 -30.90
CA ASN A 300 3.64 -7.40 -30.65
C ASN A 300 3.77 -7.03 -29.17
N ASP A 301 3.27 -7.86 -28.25
CA ASP A 301 3.30 -7.59 -26.81
C ASP A 301 4.72 -7.31 -26.27
N THR A 302 5.73 -7.95 -26.83
CA THR A 302 7.13 -7.74 -26.44
C THR A 302 7.67 -6.33 -26.76
N ASP A 303 6.95 -5.54 -27.56
CA ASP A 303 7.37 -4.18 -27.90
C ASP A 303 7.06 -3.16 -26.78
N PHE A 304 6.28 -3.56 -25.76
CA PHE A 304 5.85 -2.70 -24.66
C PHE A 304 6.69 -2.86 -23.39
N ASP A 305 7.55 -3.88 -23.31
CA ASP A 305 8.43 -4.17 -22.16
C ASP A 305 7.71 -4.31 -20.80
N TYR A 306 6.41 -4.67 -20.79
CA TYR A 306 5.67 -4.96 -19.56
C TYR A 306 6.25 -6.15 -18.78
N LEU A 307 6.22 -6.04 -17.46
CA LEU A 307 6.57 -7.09 -16.53
C LEU A 307 5.30 -7.82 -16.10
N TYR A 308 5.36 -9.15 -16.09
CA TYR A 308 4.23 -10.01 -15.78
C TYR A 308 4.34 -10.64 -14.38
N PRO A 309 3.19 -11.01 -13.78
CA PRO A 309 3.18 -11.58 -12.44
C PRO A 309 3.91 -12.92 -12.37
N VAL A 310 4.60 -13.13 -11.24
CA VAL A 310 5.26 -14.41 -10.93
C VAL A 310 4.28 -15.48 -10.47
N ALA A 311 3.08 -15.07 -10.05
CA ALA A 311 1.91 -15.93 -9.94
C ALA A 311 0.63 -15.12 -10.12
N GLN A 312 -0.37 -15.78 -10.65
CA GLN A 312 -1.71 -15.21 -10.81
C GLN A 312 -2.76 -16.31 -10.67
N TYR A 313 -3.99 -15.94 -10.35
CA TYR A 313 -5.17 -16.82 -10.42
C TYR A 313 -6.38 -16.01 -10.87
N ASP A 314 -7.42 -16.69 -11.38
CA ASP A 314 -8.60 -16.03 -11.90
C ASP A 314 -9.71 -15.85 -10.84
N HIS A 315 -10.74 -15.08 -11.20
CA HIS A 315 -11.89 -14.85 -10.32
C HIS A 315 -12.82 -16.06 -10.16
N ASP A 316 -12.61 -17.16 -10.89
CA ASP A 316 -13.27 -18.44 -10.59
C ASP A 316 -12.64 -19.10 -9.35
N ASP A 317 -11.33 -18.91 -9.14
CA ASP A 317 -10.58 -19.43 -7.99
C ASP A 317 -10.60 -18.49 -6.76
N GLY A 318 -10.72 -17.17 -6.95
CA GLY A 318 -10.86 -16.21 -5.83
C GLY A 318 -11.07 -14.76 -6.26
N MET A 319 -11.70 -13.95 -5.40
CA MET A 319 -12.19 -12.60 -5.78
C MET A 319 -11.25 -11.42 -5.44
N ALA A 320 -10.21 -11.66 -4.63
CA ALA A 320 -9.24 -10.63 -4.22
C ALA A 320 -8.03 -11.26 -3.51
N ILE A 321 -6.83 -10.80 -3.82
CA ILE A 321 -5.62 -11.07 -3.03
C ILE A 321 -5.41 -10.00 -1.96
N THR A 322 -5.89 -10.30 -0.74
CA THR A 322 -5.89 -9.30 0.34
C THR A 322 -4.61 -9.26 1.18
N GLY A 323 -3.63 -10.11 0.87
CA GLY A 323 -2.29 -10.03 1.44
C GLY A 323 -1.48 -11.31 1.30
N GLY A 324 -0.35 -11.33 2.01
CA GLY A 324 0.60 -12.44 1.99
C GLY A 324 1.96 -12.01 2.53
N PHE A 325 2.81 -12.99 2.78
CA PHE A 325 4.22 -12.78 3.14
C PHE A 325 5.05 -13.92 2.61
N VAL A 326 6.34 -13.67 2.37
CA VAL A 326 7.27 -14.73 1.97
C VAL A 326 7.49 -15.69 3.14
N TYR A 327 6.97 -16.90 3.02
CA TYR A 327 7.13 -17.94 4.03
C TYR A 327 8.16 -18.99 3.58
N ARG A 328 9.25 -19.10 4.35
CA ARG A 328 10.34 -20.09 4.11
C ARG A 328 10.37 -21.23 5.13
N GLY A 329 9.34 -21.35 5.97
CA GLY A 329 9.26 -22.43 6.94
C GLY A 329 8.96 -23.79 6.30
N LEU A 330 9.25 -24.85 7.04
CA LEU A 330 9.05 -26.23 6.58
C LEU A 330 7.61 -26.72 6.74
N GLN A 331 6.77 -25.98 7.46
CA GLN A 331 5.40 -26.39 7.77
C GLN A 331 4.45 -25.93 6.67
N GLN A 332 3.60 -26.84 6.19
CA GLN A 332 2.56 -26.47 5.24
C GLN A 332 1.51 -25.61 5.95
N LEU A 333 1.32 -24.39 5.47
CA LEU A 333 0.20 -23.54 5.82
C LEU A 333 -0.98 -23.90 4.90
N ILE A 334 -2.16 -24.12 5.46
CA ILE A 334 -3.38 -24.46 4.72
C ILE A 334 -4.04 -23.16 4.25
N GLY A 335 -4.48 -23.09 2.99
CA GLY A 335 -5.22 -21.92 2.47
C GLY A 335 -4.35 -20.78 1.90
N LEU A 336 -3.07 -21.03 1.60
CA LEU A 336 -2.18 -20.07 0.95
C LEU A 336 -1.87 -20.49 -0.49
N LEU A 337 -1.80 -19.51 -1.40
CA LEU A 337 -1.13 -19.68 -2.68
C LEU A 337 0.35 -19.99 -2.41
N LYS A 338 0.78 -21.20 -2.77
CA LYS A 338 2.15 -21.64 -2.55
C LYS A 338 2.98 -21.34 -3.79
N LEU A 339 3.73 -20.24 -3.78
CA LEU A 339 4.81 -20.00 -4.73
C LEU A 339 5.94 -21.00 -4.45
N VAL A 340 5.88 -22.16 -5.09
CA VAL A 340 6.92 -23.19 -4.99
C VAL A 340 8.07 -22.79 -5.91
N HIS A 341 9.17 -22.34 -5.32
CA HIS A 341 10.54 -22.50 -5.82
C HIS A 341 10.77 -22.02 -7.27
N LEU A 342 11.09 -20.73 -7.44
CA LEU A 342 11.70 -20.24 -8.69
C LEU A 342 13.23 -20.31 -8.54
N ASP A 343 13.78 -21.51 -8.82
CA ASP A 343 15.18 -21.66 -9.21
C ASP A 343 15.25 -21.51 -10.73
N GLY A 344 16.00 -20.50 -11.19
CA GLY A 344 16.38 -20.24 -12.57
C GLY A 344 17.66 -19.42 -12.59
#